data_AF-A0A5N5PLS3-F1
#
_entry.id   AF-A0A5N5PLS3-F1
#
_cell.length_a   1.000
_cell.length_b   1.000
_cell.length_c   1.000
_cell.angle_alpha   90.00
_cell.angle_beta   90.00
_cell.angle_gamma   90.00
#
_symmetry.space_group_name_H-M   'P 1'
#
loop_
_entity.id
_entity.type
_entity.pdbx_description
1 polymer ?
#
loop_
_entity_poly.entity_id
_entity_poly.type
_entity_poly.pdbx_seq_one_letter_code
_entity_poly.pdbx_strand_id
1 'polypeptide(L)'
;MGALSRFAVAVAAVLSVPVAMADEPPSQPRITSVQYSGNGCPNDASRTGGFNDPTFTYNRFAAVLPGVNQTVNCEIHVQATGASAGWQVALSDVTVAGHLTLDPGTRLDYYTTVFYSENAGSTCTARQRKSNTGTSRLDAQVVLHQDITAPVWSQCIGGDGSPGILNVNFRGALTGNGHAYFEVATENWDFIWRRC
;
A
#
# COMPACT_ATOMS: atom_id res chain seq x y z
N MET A 1 -49.73 -33.06 45.21
CA MET A 1 -49.99 -32.90 43.76
C MET A 1 -50.36 -31.45 43.53
N GLY A 2 -49.64 -30.57 42.84
CA GLY A 2 -48.34 -30.51 42.18
C GLY A 2 -48.26 -29.07 41.64
N ALA A 3 -47.26 -28.28 42.03
CA ALA A 3 -47.18 -26.87 41.67
C ALA A 3 -46.55 -26.69 40.28
N LEU A 4 -47.27 -26.05 39.36
CA LEU A 4 -46.84 -25.74 38.01
C LEU A 4 -45.93 -24.50 38.01
N SER A 5 -44.63 -24.72 37.83
CA SER A 5 -43.64 -23.66 37.62
C SER A 5 -43.61 -23.27 36.13
N ARG A 6 -43.84 -22.00 35.83
CA ARG A 6 -43.80 -21.45 34.46
C ARG A 6 -42.39 -20.93 34.17
N PHE A 7 -41.67 -21.60 33.27
CA PHE A 7 -40.43 -21.10 32.71
C PHE A 7 -40.72 -20.05 31.63
N ALA A 8 -40.27 -18.81 31.85
CA ALA A 8 -40.24 -17.78 30.82
C ALA A 8 -38.96 -17.94 30.00
N VAL A 9 -39.10 -18.20 28.69
CA VAL A 9 -37.99 -18.22 27.74
C VAL A 9 -37.75 -16.79 27.26
N ALA A 10 -36.60 -16.21 27.59
CA ALA A 10 -36.17 -14.91 27.08
C ALA A 10 -35.56 -15.10 25.68
N VAL A 11 -36.20 -14.51 24.66
CA VAL A 11 -35.68 -14.45 23.29
C VAL A 11 -34.69 -13.29 23.22
N ALA A 12 -33.40 -13.58 23.04
CA ALA A 12 -32.37 -12.57 22.81
C ALA A 12 -32.48 -12.04 21.37
N ALA A 13 -32.80 -10.76 21.21
CA ALA A 13 -32.77 -10.09 19.91
C ALA A 13 -31.33 -9.80 19.49
N VAL A 14 -30.90 -10.37 18.36
CA VAL A 14 -29.61 -10.06 17.74
C VAL A 14 -29.74 -8.72 17.02
N LEU A 15 -29.13 -7.67 17.57
CA LEU A 15 -29.03 -6.36 16.92
C LEU A 15 -28.06 -6.46 15.74
N SER A 16 -28.60 -6.40 14.52
CA SER A 16 -27.82 -6.28 13.29
C SER A 16 -27.26 -4.85 13.22
N VAL A 17 -25.97 -4.67 13.51
CA VAL A 17 -25.30 -3.39 13.27
C VAL A 17 -25.12 -3.25 11.76
N PRO A 18 -25.64 -2.19 11.11
CA PRO A 18 -25.37 -1.96 9.70
C PRO A 18 -23.88 -1.70 9.55
N VAL A 19 -23.20 -2.57 8.79
CA VAL A 19 -21.84 -2.31 8.32
C VAL A 19 -21.93 -1.08 7.42
N ALA A 20 -21.34 0.04 7.86
CA ALA A 20 -21.20 1.21 7.01
C ALA A 20 -20.35 0.81 5.80
N MET A 21 -21.00 0.67 4.64
CA MET A 21 -20.29 0.52 3.37
C MET A 21 -19.43 1.77 3.19
N ALA A 22 -18.15 1.59 2.89
CA ALA A 22 -17.29 2.71 2.50
C ALA A 22 -17.95 3.42 1.31
N ASP A 23 -18.13 4.74 1.41
CA ASP A 23 -18.77 5.53 0.38
C ASP A 23 -17.80 5.62 -0.81
N GLU A 24 -18.19 5.12 -1.99
CA GLU A 24 -17.38 5.12 -3.22
C GLU A 24 -18.08 5.91 -4.33
N PRO A 25 -17.33 6.49 -5.29
CA PRO A 25 -17.94 7.20 -6.41
C PRO A 25 -18.78 6.25 -7.29
N PRO A 26 -19.94 6.71 -7.81
CA PRO A 26 -20.76 5.91 -8.73
C PRO A 26 -20.01 5.39 -9.95
N SER A 27 -19.01 6.14 -10.43
CA SER A 27 -18.04 5.67 -11.40
C SER A 27 -16.62 5.76 -10.82
N GLN A 28 -15.91 4.64 -10.84
CA GLN A 28 -14.49 4.59 -10.51
C GLN A 28 -13.65 5.04 -11.71
N PRO A 29 -12.48 5.66 -11.48
CA PRO A 29 -11.61 6.04 -12.57
C PRO A 29 -10.92 4.80 -13.15
N ARG A 30 -10.52 4.90 -14.42
CA ARG A 30 -9.62 3.93 -15.07
C ARG A 30 -8.21 4.51 -15.11
N ILE A 31 -7.22 3.69 -14.79
CA ILE A 31 -5.81 4.05 -14.97
C ILE A 31 -5.53 4.18 -16.47
N THR A 32 -5.10 5.36 -16.90
CA THR A 32 -4.80 5.68 -18.32
C THR A 32 -3.32 5.63 -18.62
N SER A 33 -2.46 5.88 -17.64
CA SER A 33 -1.01 5.84 -17.79
C SER A 33 -0.35 5.44 -16.48
N VAL A 34 0.71 4.65 -16.60
CA VAL A 34 1.65 4.38 -15.51
C VAL A 34 3.05 4.65 -16.04
N GLN A 35 3.81 5.46 -15.32
CA GLN A 35 5.22 5.69 -15.60
C GLN A 35 6.05 5.30 -14.37
N TYR A 36 7.27 4.86 -14.63
CA TYR A 36 8.20 4.42 -13.60
C TYR A 36 9.44 5.29 -13.63
N SER A 37 9.98 5.60 -12.47
CA SER A 37 11.29 6.26 -12.33
C SER A 37 12.03 5.76 -11.09
N GLY A 38 13.29 6.15 -10.93
CA GLY A 38 14.17 5.66 -9.85
C GLY A 38 15.15 4.57 -10.31
N ASN A 39 16.09 4.22 -9.44
CA ASN A 39 17.15 3.27 -9.75
C ASN A 39 16.77 1.80 -9.51
N GLY A 40 15.65 1.55 -8.83
CA GLY A 40 15.17 0.21 -8.48
C GLY A 40 14.11 -0.35 -9.45
N CYS A 41 13.45 0.48 -10.26
CA CYS A 41 12.48 -0.01 -11.25
C CYS A 41 13.11 -0.10 -12.63
N PRO A 42 13.25 -1.29 -13.21
CA PRO A 42 13.30 -1.39 -14.65
C PRO A 42 11.91 -0.98 -15.19
N ASN A 43 11.85 -0.31 -16.33
CA ASN A 43 10.60 0.14 -16.96
C ASN A 43 9.76 -1.04 -17.52
N ASP A 44 9.76 -2.18 -16.83
CA ASP A 44 9.19 -3.46 -17.24
C ASP A 44 8.21 -4.04 -16.21
N ALA A 45 7.93 -3.31 -15.12
CA ALA A 45 6.93 -3.74 -14.15
C ALA A 45 5.56 -3.86 -14.83
N SER A 46 4.90 -5.00 -14.65
CA SER A 46 3.56 -5.24 -15.18
C SER A 46 2.51 -4.83 -14.16
N ARG A 47 1.35 -4.35 -14.63
CA ARG A 47 0.20 -4.01 -13.79
C ARG A 47 -0.99 -4.91 -14.11
N THR A 48 -1.64 -5.41 -13.06
CA THR A 48 -2.97 -6.04 -13.09
C THR A 48 -3.93 -5.30 -12.16
N GLY A 49 -5.20 -5.68 -12.16
CA GLY A 49 -6.22 -5.06 -11.30
C GLY A 49 -6.80 -3.76 -11.85
N GLY A 50 -7.79 -3.24 -11.12
CA GLY A 50 -8.47 -1.97 -11.39
C GLY A 50 -7.73 -0.78 -10.80
N PHE A 51 -8.44 0.32 -10.60
CA PHE A 51 -7.89 1.49 -9.91
C PHE A 51 -7.91 1.34 -8.39
N ASN A 52 -8.88 0.61 -7.83
CA ASN A 52 -8.98 0.42 -6.37
C ASN A 52 -8.06 -0.67 -5.83
N ASP A 53 -7.55 -1.55 -6.70
CA ASP A 53 -6.72 -2.71 -6.36
C ASP A 53 -5.59 -2.95 -7.39
N PRO A 54 -4.81 -1.92 -7.81
CA PRO A 54 -3.76 -2.14 -8.77
C PRO A 54 -2.65 -2.95 -8.10
N THR A 55 -2.27 -4.03 -8.77
CA THR A 55 -1.11 -4.84 -8.37
C THR A 55 0.00 -4.63 -9.39
N PHE A 56 1.17 -4.21 -8.91
CA PHE A 56 2.40 -4.10 -9.69
C PHE A 56 3.26 -5.33 -9.44
N THR A 57 3.80 -5.92 -10.50
CA THR A 57 4.75 -7.05 -10.42
C THR A 57 6.08 -6.61 -10.99
N TYR A 58 7.15 -6.82 -10.23
CA TYR A 58 8.50 -6.38 -10.56
C TYR A 58 9.38 -7.58 -10.90
N ASN A 59 10.28 -7.40 -11.87
CA ASN A 59 11.24 -8.44 -12.24
C ASN A 59 12.60 -8.30 -11.53
N ARG A 60 12.98 -7.08 -11.11
CA ARG A 60 14.35 -6.77 -10.64
C ARG A 60 14.46 -5.62 -9.61
N PHE A 61 13.41 -5.35 -8.83
CA PHE A 61 13.56 -4.39 -7.73
C PHE A 61 14.27 -5.07 -6.56
N ALA A 62 15.57 -4.83 -6.41
CA ALA A 62 16.36 -5.46 -5.35
C ALA A 62 17.43 -4.54 -4.74
N ALA A 63 17.51 -4.56 -3.40
CA ALA A 63 18.59 -3.98 -2.61
C ALA A 63 19.57 -5.08 -2.18
N VAL A 64 20.87 -4.76 -2.15
CA VAL A 64 21.92 -5.69 -1.71
C VAL A 64 22.97 -5.00 -0.84
N LEU A 65 23.40 -5.69 0.21
CA LEU A 65 24.45 -5.29 1.14
C LEU A 65 25.38 -6.50 1.39
N PRO A 66 26.71 -6.33 1.34
CA PRO A 66 27.44 -5.16 0.85
C PRO A 66 27.26 -4.99 -0.67
N GLY A 67 27.49 -3.78 -1.17
CA GLY A 67 27.34 -3.47 -2.59
C GLY A 67 27.05 -2.01 -2.84
N VAL A 68 26.80 -1.66 -4.10
CA VAL A 68 26.46 -0.29 -4.52
C VAL A 68 24.96 0.01 -4.43
N ASN A 69 24.11 -1.03 -4.45
CA ASN A 69 22.66 -0.92 -4.40
C ASN A 69 22.10 -1.22 -3.00
N GLN A 70 22.74 -0.67 -1.96
CA GLN A 70 22.26 -0.80 -0.58
C GLN A 70 20.96 -0.03 -0.34
N THR A 71 20.73 0.99 -1.17
CA THR A 71 19.47 1.73 -1.22
C THR A 71 18.99 1.78 -2.66
N VAL A 72 17.77 1.31 -2.89
CA VAL A 72 17.08 1.41 -4.18
C VAL A 72 15.70 1.98 -3.97
N ASN A 73 15.24 2.78 -4.91
CA ASN A 73 13.91 3.34 -4.92
C ASN A 73 13.26 3.19 -6.29
N CYS A 74 11.94 3.15 -6.29
CA CYS A 74 11.13 3.24 -7.47
C CYS A 74 9.95 4.15 -7.19
N GLU A 75 9.63 4.98 -8.17
CA GLU A 75 8.49 5.85 -8.15
C GLU A 75 7.54 5.48 -9.27
N ILE A 76 6.28 5.27 -8.91
CA ILE A 76 5.20 4.98 -9.83
C ILE A 76 4.32 6.22 -9.92
N HIS A 77 4.18 6.71 -11.15
CA HIS A 77 3.32 7.83 -11.50
C HIS A 77 2.06 7.29 -12.16
N VAL A 78 0.92 7.37 -11.47
CA VAL A 78 -0.37 6.87 -11.96
C VAL A 78 -1.27 8.03 -12.37
N GLN A 79 -1.73 8.00 -13.62
CA GLN A 79 -2.77 8.88 -14.12
C GLN A 79 -4.07 8.09 -14.32
N ALA A 80 -5.19 8.71 -13.96
CA ALA A 80 -6.50 8.09 -14.11
C ALA A 80 -7.59 9.11 -14.50
N THR A 81 -8.69 8.63 -15.08
CA THR A 81 -9.85 9.46 -15.47
C THR A 81 -11.16 8.66 -15.48
N GLY A 82 -12.30 9.34 -15.50
CA GLY A 82 -13.64 8.75 -15.57
C GLY A 82 -14.34 8.58 -14.22
N ALA A 83 -13.75 9.12 -13.14
CA ALA A 83 -14.40 9.15 -11.84
C ALA A 83 -15.56 10.16 -11.81
N SER A 84 -16.54 9.90 -10.94
CA SER A 84 -17.64 10.84 -10.71
C SER A 84 -17.16 12.10 -10.01
N ALA A 85 -17.70 13.26 -10.39
CA ALA A 85 -17.40 14.54 -9.75
C ALA A 85 -17.88 14.59 -8.29
N GLY A 86 -17.22 15.42 -7.46
CA GLY A 86 -17.55 15.58 -6.04
C GLY A 86 -16.96 14.49 -5.13
N TRP A 87 -15.83 13.92 -5.55
CA TRP A 87 -15.10 12.89 -4.81
C TRP A 87 -13.61 13.18 -4.74
N GLN A 88 -12.96 12.67 -3.70
CA GLN A 88 -11.52 12.59 -3.57
C GLN A 88 -11.12 11.15 -3.24
N VAL A 89 -9.90 10.79 -3.62
CA VAL A 89 -9.30 9.49 -3.32
C VAL A 89 -7.91 9.67 -2.72
N ALA A 90 -7.57 8.78 -1.79
CA ALA A 90 -6.25 8.69 -1.19
C ALA A 90 -5.82 7.23 -1.12
N LEU A 91 -4.51 6.99 -1.28
CA LEU A 91 -3.92 5.70 -0.97
C LEU A 91 -4.02 5.45 0.54
N SER A 92 -4.58 4.31 0.94
CA SER A 92 -4.72 3.94 2.35
C SER A 92 -3.69 2.91 2.77
N ASP A 93 -3.42 1.93 1.93
CA ASP A 93 -2.57 0.80 2.30
C ASP A 93 -1.69 0.38 1.11
N VAL A 94 -0.48 -0.06 1.45
CA VAL A 94 0.45 -0.67 0.51
C VAL A 94 0.92 -2.00 1.08
N THR A 95 0.67 -3.06 0.34
CA THR A 95 1.13 -4.41 0.66
C THR A 95 2.22 -4.85 -0.32
N VAL A 96 3.41 -5.12 0.20
CA VAL A 96 4.58 -5.52 -0.59
C VAL A 96 4.95 -6.95 -0.25
N ALA A 97 4.94 -7.83 -1.25
CA ALA A 97 5.42 -9.20 -1.10
C ALA A 97 6.76 -9.37 -1.82
N GLY A 98 7.64 -10.16 -1.23
CA GLY A 98 8.96 -10.39 -1.77
C GLY A 98 9.81 -11.30 -0.90
N HIS A 99 11.12 -11.23 -1.09
CA HIS A 99 12.08 -12.07 -0.40
C HIS A 99 13.08 -11.23 0.40
N LEU A 100 13.44 -11.70 1.59
CA LEU A 100 14.35 -11.00 2.49
C LEU A 100 15.36 -11.97 3.11
N THR A 101 16.63 -11.67 2.86
CA THR A 101 17.77 -12.27 3.55
C THR A 101 18.43 -11.21 4.44
N LEU A 102 18.62 -11.50 5.72
CA LEU A 102 19.33 -10.62 6.67
C LEU A 102 20.30 -11.46 7.52
N ASP A 103 21.59 -11.16 7.48
CA ASP A 103 22.54 -11.64 8.49
C ASP A 103 22.26 -11.02 9.86
N PRO A 104 22.67 -11.67 10.96
CA PRO A 104 22.62 -11.08 12.29
C PRO A 104 23.18 -9.65 12.34
N GLY A 105 22.41 -8.73 12.93
CA GLY A 105 22.78 -7.31 13.04
C GLY A 105 22.51 -6.48 11.79
N THR A 106 21.97 -7.06 10.72
CA THR A 106 21.49 -6.30 9.55
C THR A 106 20.00 -5.99 9.64
N ARG A 107 19.56 -4.96 8.91
CA ARG A 107 18.14 -4.58 8.82
C ARG A 107 17.77 -4.00 7.46
N LEU A 108 16.48 -4.14 7.14
CA LEU A 108 15.76 -3.42 6.10
C LEU A 108 14.95 -2.28 6.72
N ASP A 109 15.11 -1.08 6.17
CA ASP A 109 14.17 0.03 6.32
C ASP A 109 13.46 0.23 4.97
N TYR A 110 12.15 0.04 4.95
CA TYR A 110 11.29 0.21 3.77
C TYR A 110 10.43 1.46 3.94
N TYR A 111 10.41 2.32 2.94
CA TYR A 111 9.68 3.58 2.95
C TYR A 111 8.71 3.62 1.78
N THR A 112 7.54 4.21 1.99
CA THR A 112 6.58 4.54 0.93
C THR A 112 6.15 5.98 1.12
N THR A 113 6.44 6.82 0.13
CA THR A 113 6.12 8.24 0.10
C THR A 113 5.06 8.49 -0.96
N VAL A 114 3.99 9.17 -0.58
CA VAL A 114 2.81 9.41 -1.41
C VAL A 114 2.57 10.90 -1.56
N PHE A 115 2.26 11.35 -2.77
CA PHE A 115 1.80 12.71 -3.04
C PHE A 115 1.07 12.80 -4.39
N TYR A 116 0.23 13.82 -4.57
CA TYR A 116 -0.32 14.18 -5.88
C TYR A 116 0.50 15.29 -6.52
N SER A 117 0.75 15.22 -7.83
CA SER A 117 1.58 16.23 -8.52
C SER A 117 0.98 17.64 -8.43
N GLU A 118 -0.35 17.74 -8.40
CA GLU A 118 -1.10 19.00 -8.30
C GLU A 118 -0.92 19.69 -6.94
N ASN A 119 -0.50 18.94 -5.91
CA ASN A 119 -0.18 19.46 -4.59
C ASN A 119 1.00 18.71 -3.97
N ALA A 120 2.14 18.72 -4.66
CA ALA A 120 3.34 17.97 -4.23
C ALA A 120 3.89 18.39 -2.86
N GLY A 121 3.49 19.55 -2.33
CA GLY A 121 3.81 19.97 -0.97
C GLY A 121 3.05 19.19 0.12
N SER A 122 1.93 18.55 -0.23
CA SER A 122 1.21 17.64 0.64
C SER A 122 1.69 16.22 0.39
N THR A 123 2.47 15.68 1.34
CA THR A 123 3.05 14.34 1.24
C THR A 123 2.90 13.58 2.55
N CYS A 124 2.83 12.26 2.45
CA CYS A 124 2.91 11.35 3.56
C CYS A 124 4.02 10.34 3.30
N THR A 125 4.74 9.91 4.34
CA THR A 125 5.71 8.83 4.25
C THR A 125 5.45 7.80 5.32
N ALA A 126 5.08 6.59 4.91
CA ALA A 126 5.03 5.42 5.75
C ALA A 126 6.42 4.75 5.81
N ARG A 127 6.76 4.16 6.95
CA ARG A 127 8.02 3.45 7.17
C ARG A 127 7.76 2.14 7.88
N GLN A 128 8.39 1.08 7.40
CA GLN A 128 8.47 -0.20 8.09
C GLN A 128 9.94 -0.62 8.25
N ARG A 129 10.25 -1.31 9.35
CA ARG A 129 11.57 -1.87 9.61
C ARG A 129 11.49 -3.36 9.88
N LYS A 130 12.43 -4.11 9.31
CA LYS A 130 12.70 -5.51 9.66
C LYS A 130 14.17 -5.64 10.02
N SER A 131 14.45 -6.10 11.24
CA SER A 131 15.82 -6.30 11.72
C SER A 131 16.04 -7.76 12.05
N ASN A 132 17.22 -8.28 11.76
CA ASN A 132 17.64 -9.57 12.30
C ASN A 132 18.46 -9.35 13.58
N THR A 133 17.80 -9.47 14.74
CA THR A 133 18.45 -9.39 16.06
C THR A 133 18.82 -10.77 16.61
N GLY A 134 18.64 -11.84 15.83
CA GLY A 134 18.97 -13.21 16.20
C GLY A 134 20.45 -13.54 15.97
N THR A 135 20.79 -14.82 16.11
CA THR A 135 22.16 -15.33 15.94
C THR A 135 22.37 -16.07 14.61
N SER A 136 21.30 -16.38 13.88
CA SER A 136 21.34 -17.02 12.56
C SER A 136 20.79 -16.09 11.48
N ARG A 137 21.13 -16.39 10.22
CA ARG A 137 20.58 -15.68 9.06
C ARG A 137 19.05 -15.84 9.00
N LEU A 138 18.35 -14.73 8.78
CA LEU A 138 16.96 -14.70 8.34
C LEU A 138 16.97 -14.87 6.82
N ASP A 139 16.17 -15.80 6.30
CA ASP A 139 16.04 -16.05 4.87
C ASP A 139 14.61 -16.53 4.59
N ALA A 140 13.74 -15.64 4.15
CA ALA A 140 12.31 -15.93 4.06
C ALA A 140 11.58 -15.06 3.03
N GLN A 141 10.44 -15.59 2.55
CA GLN A 141 9.42 -14.75 1.95
C GLN A 141 8.84 -13.81 3.01
N VAL A 142 8.60 -12.56 2.62
CA VAL A 142 8.07 -11.52 3.49
C VAL A 142 6.89 -10.82 2.85
N VAL A 143 5.96 -10.40 3.70
CA VAL A 143 4.91 -9.44 3.37
C VAL A 143 5.08 -8.23 4.28
N LEU A 144 5.26 -7.06 3.68
CA LEU A 144 5.31 -5.77 4.36
C LEU A 144 3.96 -5.09 4.13
N HIS A 145 3.35 -4.61 5.20
CA HIS A 145 2.07 -3.90 5.16
C HIS A 145 2.31 -2.50 5.73
N GLN A 146 1.93 -1.49 4.98
CA GLN A 146 2.13 -0.10 5.35
C GLN A 146 0.82 0.67 5.28
N ASP A 147 0.33 1.05 6.46
CA ASP A 147 -0.84 1.90 6.61
C ASP A 147 -0.43 3.37 6.38
N ILE A 148 -1.08 4.03 5.44
CA ILE A 148 -0.94 5.46 5.18
C ILE A 148 -1.82 6.21 6.19
N THR A 149 -1.33 6.31 7.42
CA THR A 149 -2.06 6.87 8.57
C THR A 149 -2.48 8.35 8.42
N ALA A 150 -1.81 9.08 7.52
CA ALA A 150 -2.22 10.42 7.10
C ALA A 150 -2.45 10.42 5.58
N PRO A 151 -3.66 10.05 5.11
CA PRO A 151 -3.95 9.93 3.69
C PRO A 151 -3.78 11.27 2.97
N VAL A 152 -3.05 11.26 1.86
CA VAL A 152 -2.91 12.41 0.96
C VAL A 152 -4.06 12.34 -0.05
N TRP A 153 -4.99 13.28 0.06
CA TRP A 153 -6.17 13.32 -0.80
C TRP A 153 -5.86 13.97 -2.14
N SER A 154 -6.43 13.39 -3.20
CA SER A 154 -6.47 13.96 -4.54
C SER A 154 -7.08 15.36 -4.57
N GLN A 155 -6.99 16.07 -5.69
CA GLN A 155 -7.92 17.19 -5.93
C GLN A 155 -9.38 16.72 -5.90
N CYS A 156 -10.32 17.64 -5.67
CA CYS A 156 -11.74 17.34 -5.80
C CYS A 156 -12.04 17.08 -7.28
N ILE A 157 -12.51 15.87 -7.59
CA ILE A 157 -12.71 15.41 -8.97
C ILE A 157 -13.81 16.27 -9.62
N GLY A 158 -13.48 16.83 -10.78
CA GLY A 158 -14.35 17.70 -11.56
C GLY A 158 -14.96 17.01 -12.78
N GLY A 159 -15.39 17.80 -13.76
CA GLY A 159 -16.01 17.30 -14.99
C GLY A 159 -15.07 16.50 -15.92
N ASP A 160 -13.75 16.59 -15.70
CA ASP A 160 -12.73 15.79 -16.41
C ASP A 160 -12.58 14.37 -15.83
N GLY A 161 -13.21 14.11 -14.67
CA GLY A 161 -13.17 12.84 -13.97
C GLY A 161 -11.77 12.42 -13.49
N SER A 162 -10.82 13.35 -13.38
CA SER A 162 -9.44 13.04 -12.99
C SER A 162 -9.16 13.34 -11.50
N PRO A 163 -8.59 12.39 -10.74
CA PRO A 163 -8.05 12.68 -9.40
C PRO A 163 -6.69 13.41 -9.46
N GLY A 164 -6.13 13.64 -10.64
CA GLY A 164 -4.75 14.12 -10.81
C GLY A 164 -3.74 12.99 -10.92
N ILE A 165 -2.45 13.33 -10.83
CA ILE A 165 -1.35 12.37 -10.95
C ILE A 165 -0.90 11.92 -9.56
N LEU A 166 -1.16 10.66 -9.23
CA LEU A 166 -0.69 10.05 -8.00
C LEU A 166 0.76 9.59 -8.17
N ASN A 167 1.62 9.96 -7.23
CA ASN A 167 3.02 9.55 -7.18
C ASN A 167 3.23 8.74 -5.91
N VAL A 168 3.73 7.52 -6.08
CA VAL A 168 4.08 6.61 -4.98
C VAL A 168 5.54 6.21 -5.15
N ASN A 169 6.41 6.73 -4.27
CA ASN A 169 7.82 6.40 -4.22
C ASN A 169 8.07 5.41 -3.09
N PHE A 170 8.53 4.21 -3.43
CA PHE A 170 8.95 3.24 -2.44
C PHE A 170 10.46 3.02 -2.48
N ARG A 171 11.05 2.82 -1.32
CA ARG A 171 12.51 2.74 -1.14
C ARG A 171 12.88 1.67 -0.12
N GLY A 172 13.69 0.71 -0.55
CA GLY A 172 14.35 -0.24 0.34
C GLY A 172 15.76 0.22 0.66
N ALA A 173 16.12 0.27 1.94
CA ALA A 173 17.47 0.57 2.42
C ALA A 173 17.95 -0.52 3.38
N LEU A 174 19.06 -1.16 3.03
CA LEU A 174 19.73 -2.16 3.86
C LEU A 174 20.87 -1.53 4.65
N THR A 175 21.00 -1.90 5.93
CA THR A 175 22.07 -1.41 6.80
C THR A 175 22.60 -2.53 7.71
N GLY A 176 23.87 -2.46 8.08
CA GLY A 176 24.56 -3.42 8.95
C GLY A 176 25.94 -3.79 8.42
N ASN A 177 26.59 -4.77 9.05
CA ASN A 177 27.95 -5.21 8.72
C ASN A 177 27.99 -6.60 8.03
N GLY A 178 26.85 -7.26 7.87
CA GLY A 178 26.72 -8.59 7.25
C GLY A 178 26.09 -8.54 5.86
N HIS A 179 25.82 -9.70 5.29
CA HIS A 179 25.06 -9.82 4.05
C HIS A 179 23.57 -9.52 4.31
N ALA A 180 22.97 -8.72 3.44
CA ALA A 180 21.53 -8.56 3.36
C ALA A 180 21.09 -8.44 1.89
N TYR A 181 19.91 -8.97 1.60
CA TYR A 181 19.29 -8.94 0.29
C TYR A 181 17.80 -8.74 0.47
N PHE A 182 17.22 -7.82 -0.30
CA PHE A 182 15.78 -7.60 -0.30
C PHE A 182 15.31 -7.43 -1.73
N GLU A 183 14.34 -8.23 -2.14
CA GLU A 183 13.75 -8.20 -3.46
C GLU A 183 12.24 -8.08 -3.34
N VAL A 184 11.65 -7.18 -4.12
CA VAL A 184 10.20 -7.02 -4.21
C VAL A 184 9.70 -7.77 -5.42
N ALA A 185 8.71 -8.63 -5.21
CA ALA A 185 8.03 -9.35 -6.27
C ALA A 185 6.75 -8.61 -6.69
N THR A 186 5.91 -8.24 -5.72
CA THR A 186 4.64 -7.56 -5.99
C THR A 186 4.33 -6.47 -4.99
N GLU A 187 3.59 -5.48 -5.44
CA GLU A 187 3.04 -4.41 -4.61
C GLU A 187 1.56 -4.21 -4.95
N ASN A 188 0.69 -4.31 -3.94
CA ASN A 188 -0.74 -4.05 -4.05
C ASN A 188 -1.10 -2.78 -3.29
N TRP A 189 -1.97 -1.99 -3.89
CA TRP A 189 -2.45 -0.74 -3.31
C TRP A 189 -3.94 -0.82 -3.02
N ASP A 190 -4.33 -0.25 -1.89
CA ASP A 190 -5.73 -0.05 -1.54
C ASP A 190 -6.02 1.44 -1.36
N PHE A 191 -7.25 1.82 -1.67
CA PHE A 191 -7.69 3.21 -1.72
C PHE A 191 -8.91 3.45 -0.86
N ILE A 192 -8.98 4.67 -0.33
CA ILE A 192 -10.15 5.18 0.37
C ILE A 192 -10.70 6.41 -0.34
N TRP A 193 -12.02 6.56 -0.25
CA TRP A 193 -12.79 7.59 -0.94
C TRP A 193 -13.50 8.49 0.07
N ARG A 194 -13.69 9.75 -0.31
CA ARG A 194 -14.56 10.67 0.42
C ARG A 194 -15.21 11.70 -0.50
N ARG A 195 -16.28 12.31 -0.02
CA ARG A 195 -16.91 13.46 -0.66
C ARG A 195 -16.09 14.74 -0.50
N CYS A 196 -16.16 15.56 -1.54
CA CYS A 196 -15.85 16.98 -1.59
C CYS A 196 -17.01 17.67 -2.34
#